data_AF-X1TH20-F1
#
_entry.id   AF-X1TH20-F1
#
_cell.length_a   1.000
_cell.length_b   1.000
_cell.length_c   1.000
_cell.angle_alpha   90.00
_cell.angle_beta   90.00
_cell.angle_gamma   90.00
#
_symmetry.space_group_name_H-M   'P 1'
#
loop_
_entity.id
_entity.type
_entity.pdbx_description
1 polymer ?
#
loop_
_entity_poly.entity_id
_entity_poly.type
_entity_poly.pdbx_seq_one_letter_code
_entity_poly.pdbx_strand_id
1 'polypeptide(L)'
;HRETGMTPYEIMLSETQERMLVIVKKEYQGEVTNLFHRWGLRCDVIGKVTDDGLARVKEGGVVVAEAPVKILTDPPMYSYQVRKPAWLRRLQSLNLRNIPDLTPEIAQSAFLKLLASPNICSRGWVFRHADPANQAGVVVPPGGDGGVLSIPGSNKGLSFTVDGNGRYCYLDPYTGGIIAVAEAARNLVCTGAKPLAVTDCLNLGKPENKGVYYQLKESIRGIGRACQGRIQA
;
A
#
# COMPACT_ATOMS: atom_id res chain seq x y z
N HIS A 1 -1.35 -14.56 27.48
CA HIS A 1 -0.91 -13.49 28.37
C HIS A 1 -1.94 -12.36 28.35
N ARG A 2 -2.65 -12.12 29.46
CA ARG A 2 -3.42 -10.88 29.64
C ARG A 2 -2.73 -10.12 30.76
N GLU A 3 -2.24 -8.93 30.47
CA GLU A 3 -1.72 -8.04 31.50
C GLU A 3 -2.89 -7.60 32.38
N THR A 4 -2.83 -7.93 33.67
CA THR A 4 -3.80 -7.49 34.65
C THR A 4 -3.40 -6.11 35.15
N GLY A 5 -4.37 -5.19 35.29
CA GLY A 5 -4.12 -3.84 35.81
C GLY A 5 -3.86 -2.77 34.75
N MET A 6 -4.12 -3.04 33.47
CA MET A 6 -4.11 -1.99 32.44
C MET A 6 -5.18 -0.93 32.74
N THR A 7 -4.78 0.32 32.62
CA THR A 7 -5.67 1.49 32.70
C THR A 7 -6.60 1.54 31.48
N PRO A 8 -7.75 2.22 31.57
CA PRO A 8 -8.62 2.43 30.41
C PRO A 8 -7.89 3.06 29.20
N TYR A 9 -6.93 3.94 29.45
CA TYR A 9 -6.10 4.56 28.42
C TYR A 9 -5.24 3.54 27.65
N GLU A 10 -4.55 2.64 28.36
CA GLU A 10 -3.72 1.59 27.76
C GLU A 10 -4.56 0.59 26.97
N ILE A 11 -5.77 0.26 27.45
CA ILE A 11 -6.69 -0.62 26.72
C ILE A 11 -7.14 0.02 25.40
N MET A 12 -7.47 1.32 25.43
CA MET A 12 -7.93 2.06 24.24
C MET A 12 -6.85 2.23 23.18
N LEU A 13 -5.59 2.48 23.59
CA LEU A 13 -4.48 2.69 22.66
C LEU A 13 -3.68 1.44 22.35
N SER A 14 -4.05 0.29 22.94
CA SER A 14 -3.41 -0.98 22.64
C SER A 14 -3.51 -1.27 21.14
N GLU A 15 -2.36 -1.53 20.50
CA GLU A 15 -2.25 -2.00 19.11
C GLU A 15 -2.03 -3.52 19.05
N THR A 16 -2.61 -4.25 20.00
CA THR A 16 -2.59 -5.72 19.98
C THR A 16 -3.20 -6.25 18.69
N GLN A 17 -2.52 -7.23 18.10
CA GLN A 17 -2.86 -7.82 16.80
C GLN A 17 -4.05 -8.78 16.92
N GLU A 18 -4.59 -9.22 15.77
CA GLU A 18 -5.65 -10.25 15.66
C GLU A 18 -6.97 -9.87 16.36
N ARG A 19 -7.27 -8.57 16.45
CA ARG A 19 -8.57 -8.08 16.92
C ARG A 19 -9.40 -7.58 15.74
N MET A 20 -10.70 -7.88 15.77
CA MET A 20 -11.67 -7.36 14.81
C MET A 20 -12.85 -6.74 15.54
N LEU A 21 -13.39 -5.67 14.97
CA LEU A 21 -14.65 -5.05 15.41
C LEU A 21 -15.73 -5.35 14.37
N VAL A 22 -16.88 -5.85 14.83
CA VAL A 22 -18.04 -6.12 13.98
C VAL A 22 -19.25 -5.41 14.54
N ILE A 23 -19.98 -4.70 13.69
CA ILE A 23 -21.26 -4.08 14.04
C ILE A 23 -22.37 -5.01 13.59
N VAL A 24 -23.17 -5.50 14.53
CA VAL A 24 -24.23 -6.48 14.28
C VAL A 24 -25.56 -5.86 14.67
N LYS A 25 -26.58 -6.00 13.82
CA LYS A 25 -27.94 -5.61 14.21
C LYS A 25 -28.42 -6.51 15.35
N LYS A 26 -29.11 -5.94 16.32
CA LYS A 26 -29.43 -6.61 17.59
C LYS A 26 -30.15 -7.95 17.39
N GLU A 27 -31.02 -8.04 16.39
CA GLU A 27 -31.76 -9.25 16.03
C GLU A 27 -30.88 -10.42 15.59
N TYR A 28 -29.69 -10.17 15.02
CA TYR A 28 -28.76 -11.20 14.54
C TYR A 28 -27.64 -11.52 15.53
N GLN A 29 -27.63 -10.91 16.73
CA GLN A 29 -26.55 -11.09 17.70
C GLN A 29 -26.34 -12.57 18.06
N GLY A 30 -27.42 -13.33 18.29
CA GLY A 30 -27.34 -14.75 18.65
C GLY A 30 -26.76 -15.61 17.53
N GLU A 31 -27.19 -15.37 16.29
CA GLU A 31 -26.68 -16.09 15.11
C GLU A 31 -25.18 -15.85 14.90
N VAL A 32 -24.76 -14.59 15.02
CA VAL A 32 -23.35 -14.22 14.89
C VAL A 32 -22.52 -14.84 16.01
N THR A 33 -22.94 -14.74 17.28
CA THR A 33 -22.22 -15.38 18.39
C THR A 33 -22.05 -16.88 18.18
N ASN A 34 -23.11 -17.57 17.73
CA ASN A 34 -23.04 -19.00 17.43
C ASN A 34 -22.07 -19.32 16.28
N LEU A 35 -21.98 -18.45 15.28
CA LEU A 35 -21.00 -18.58 14.20
C LEU A 35 -19.57 -18.51 14.74
N PHE A 36 -19.25 -17.52 15.58
CA PHE A 36 -17.91 -17.40 16.19
C PHE A 36 -17.58 -18.64 17.05
N HIS A 37 -18.53 -19.11 17.87
CA HIS A 37 -18.34 -20.31 18.70
C HIS A 37 -18.09 -21.57 17.87
N ARG A 38 -18.76 -21.73 16.73
CA ARG A 38 -18.54 -22.87 15.81
C ARG A 38 -17.08 -22.96 15.36
N TRP A 39 -16.42 -21.83 15.17
CA TRP A 39 -15.02 -21.73 14.77
C TRP A 39 -14.04 -21.64 15.96
N GLY A 40 -14.53 -21.82 17.19
CA GLY A 40 -13.70 -21.70 18.40
C GLY A 40 -13.18 -20.28 18.66
N LEU A 41 -13.80 -19.27 18.04
CA LEU A 41 -13.41 -17.87 18.17
C LEU A 41 -14.15 -17.21 19.33
N ARG A 42 -13.41 -16.41 20.10
CA ARG A 42 -13.98 -15.58 21.16
C ARG A 42 -14.63 -14.33 20.56
N CYS A 43 -15.84 -14.02 20.99
CA CYS A 43 -16.55 -12.79 20.63
C CYS A 43 -17.22 -12.21 21.89
N ASP A 44 -16.95 -10.94 22.19
CA ASP A 44 -17.55 -10.22 23.31
C ASP A 44 -18.26 -8.95 22.79
N VAL A 45 -19.43 -8.65 23.35
CA VAL A 45 -20.10 -7.38 23.08
C VAL A 45 -19.47 -6.29 23.95
N ILE A 46 -18.75 -5.37 23.31
CA ILE A 46 -18.01 -4.30 23.99
C ILE A 46 -18.73 -2.94 23.97
N GLY A 47 -19.88 -2.83 23.30
CA GLY A 47 -20.60 -1.56 23.19
C GLY A 47 -21.87 -1.63 22.34
N LYS A 48 -22.47 -0.47 22.11
CA LYS A 48 -23.64 -0.26 21.25
C LYS A 48 -23.46 1.03 20.46
N VAL A 49 -24.04 1.08 19.26
CA VAL A 49 -24.10 2.31 18.46
C VAL A 49 -25.29 3.15 18.93
N THR A 50 -25.06 4.45 19.10
CA THR A 50 -26.05 5.46 19.48
C THR A 50 -26.15 6.53 18.38
N ASP A 51 -27.18 7.38 18.48
CA ASP A 51 -27.47 8.50 17.58
C ASP A 51 -27.14 9.87 18.18
N ASP A 52 -26.53 9.92 19.37
CA ASP A 52 -26.16 11.15 20.10
C ASP A 52 -24.88 11.82 19.58
N GLY A 53 -24.19 11.20 18.61
CA GLY A 53 -22.99 11.77 17.96
C GLY A 53 -21.73 11.77 18.84
N LEU A 54 -21.74 11.04 19.96
CA LEU A 54 -20.63 10.98 20.92
C LEU A 54 -19.98 9.59 20.94
N ALA A 55 -18.66 9.55 20.96
CA ALA A 55 -17.89 8.37 21.32
C ALA A 55 -17.69 8.39 22.85
N ARG A 56 -18.30 7.43 23.55
CA ARG A 56 -18.27 7.33 25.02
C ARG A 56 -17.66 6.00 25.46
N VAL A 57 -16.57 6.06 26.21
CA VAL A 57 -15.92 4.90 26.80
C VAL A 57 -16.22 4.86 28.30
N LYS A 58 -16.62 3.68 28.78
CA LYS A 58 -16.97 3.45 30.18
C LYS A 58 -16.14 2.33 30.77
N GLU A 59 -15.70 2.51 32.01
CA GLU A 59 -15.19 1.45 32.86
C GLU A 59 -16.24 1.14 33.92
N GLY A 60 -16.91 0.00 33.78
CA GLY A 60 -18.12 -0.31 34.54
C GLY A 60 -19.21 0.75 34.28
N GLY A 61 -19.63 1.44 35.35
CA GLY A 61 -20.63 2.52 35.26
C GLY A 61 -20.05 3.91 34.97
N VAL A 62 -18.74 4.09 35.09
CA VAL A 62 -18.09 5.40 35.07
C VAL A 62 -17.65 5.77 33.65
N VAL A 63 -17.95 6.99 33.22
CA VAL A 63 -17.46 7.53 31.95
C VAL A 63 -16.01 7.96 32.14
N VAL A 64 -15.09 7.32 31.41
CA VAL A 64 -13.64 7.58 31.47
C VAL A 64 -13.14 8.41 30.29
N ALA A 65 -13.87 8.41 29.18
CA ALA A 65 -13.64 9.30 28.04
C ALA A 65 -14.95 9.58 27.30
N GLU A 66 -15.11 10.81 26.83
CA GLU A 66 -16.24 11.24 26.01
C GLU A 66 -15.79 12.32 25.02
N ALA A 67 -16.04 12.12 23.73
CA ALA A 67 -15.71 13.09 22.70
C ALA A 67 -16.72 13.04 21.54
N PRO A 68 -16.99 14.17 20.87
CA PRO A 68 -17.73 14.18 19.61
C PRO A 68 -17.05 13.32 18.55
N VAL A 69 -17.81 12.44 17.88
CA VAL A 69 -17.29 11.57 16.81
C VAL A 69 -16.65 12.39 15.69
N LYS A 70 -17.18 13.60 15.41
CA LYS A 70 -16.67 14.47 14.35
C LYS A 70 -15.18 14.81 14.47
N ILE A 71 -14.68 14.98 15.70
CA ILE A 71 -13.25 15.28 15.94
C ILE A 71 -12.36 14.12 15.49
N LEU A 72 -12.85 12.89 15.59
CA LEU A 72 -12.14 11.67 15.20
C LEU A 72 -12.20 11.43 13.68
N THR A 73 -13.20 11.99 12.98
CA THR A 73 -13.44 11.73 11.56
C THR A 73 -13.07 12.87 10.62
N ASP A 74 -12.94 14.10 11.12
CA ASP A 74 -12.72 15.32 10.32
C ASP A 74 -11.54 16.15 10.87
N PRO A 75 -10.30 15.63 10.78
CA PRO A 75 -9.12 16.33 11.27
C PRO A 75 -8.75 17.54 10.38
N PRO A 76 -8.08 18.57 10.92
CA PRO A 76 -7.64 19.70 10.13
C PRO A 76 -6.66 19.28 9.03
N MET A 77 -6.88 19.78 7.82
CA MET A 77 -6.02 19.55 6.67
C MET A 77 -4.97 20.66 6.52
N TYR A 78 -3.70 20.27 6.37
CA TYR A 78 -2.59 21.21 6.22
C TYR A 78 -2.12 21.31 4.78
N SER A 79 -1.86 22.54 4.32
CA SER A 79 -1.17 22.81 3.06
C SER A 79 0.17 23.46 3.33
N TYR A 80 1.24 22.83 2.87
CA TYR A 80 2.61 23.32 3.08
C TYR A 80 3.12 24.09 1.86
N GLN A 81 4.10 24.96 2.09
CA GLN A 81 4.78 25.65 1.00
C GLN A 81 5.60 24.67 0.18
N VAL A 82 5.35 24.65 -1.13
CA VAL A 82 6.05 23.79 -2.09
C VAL A 82 7.32 24.49 -2.59
N ARG A 83 8.47 23.81 -2.57
CA ARG A 83 9.70 24.32 -3.21
C ARG A 83 10.50 23.19 -3.86
N LYS A 84 10.68 23.27 -5.18
CA LYS A 84 11.56 22.35 -5.91
C LYS A 84 12.99 22.43 -5.38
N PRO A 85 13.60 21.32 -4.91
CA PRO A 85 14.96 21.33 -4.40
C PRO A 85 15.98 21.77 -5.46
N ALA A 86 17.02 22.48 -5.04
CA ALA A 86 18.11 22.89 -5.94
C ALA A 86 18.91 21.67 -6.47
N TRP A 87 19.10 20.64 -5.64
CA TRP A 87 19.75 19.40 -6.06
C TRP A 87 18.98 18.69 -7.18
N LEU A 88 17.64 18.70 -7.13
CA LEU A 88 16.80 18.08 -8.16
C LEU A 88 16.94 18.81 -9.51
N ARG A 89 16.98 20.15 -9.47
CA ARG A 89 17.24 20.95 -10.68
C ARG A 89 18.60 20.61 -11.31
N ARG A 90 19.63 20.37 -10.49
CA ARG A 90 20.97 19.98 -10.97
C ARG A 90 20.97 18.58 -11.59
N LEU A 91 20.27 17.62 -11.01
CA LEU A 91 20.15 16.28 -11.58
C LEU A 91 19.46 16.32 -12.95
N GLN A 92 18.41 17.13 -13.08
CA GLN A 92 17.63 17.28 -14.31
C GLN A 92 18.34 18.13 -15.39
N SER A 93 19.45 18.80 -15.07
CA SER A 93 20.24 19.55 -16.06
C SER A 93 21.28 18.70 -16.80
N LEU A 94 21.40 17.41 -16.48
CA LEU A 94 22.34 16.51 -17.16
C LEU A 94 21.95 16.33 -18.63
N ASN A 95 22.86 16.70 -19.54
CA ASN A 95 22.68 16.44 -20.97
C ASN A 95 23.12 15.01 -21.30
N LEU A 96 22.13 14.12 -21.53
CA LEU A 96 22.38 12.71 -21.85
C LEU A 96 23.18 12.51 -23.14
N ARG A 97 23.17 13.47 -24.07
CA ARG A 97 23.96 13.41 -25.32
C ARG A 97 25.47 13.49 -25.10
N ASN A 98 25.89 13.93 -23.93
CA ASN A 98 27.31 14.01 -23.57
C ASN A 98 27.83 12.70 -22.95
N ILE A 99 26.95 11.71 -22.77
CA ILE A 99 27.34 10.38 -22.28
C ILE A 99 27.75 9.57 -23.51
N PRO A 100 28.99 9.06 -23.58
CA PRO A 100 29.45 8.27 -24.72
C PRO A 100 28.71 6.93 -24.78
N ASP A 101 28.50 6.43 -26.00
CA ASP A 101 27.97 5.09 -26.21
C ASP A 101 28.93 4.01 -25.69
N LEU A 102 28.37 2.85 -25.35
CA LEU A 102 29.15 1.71 -24.88
C LEU A 102 29.87 1.04 -26.06
N THR A 103 31.16 0.73 -25.88
CA THR A 103 31.84 -0.21 -26.79
C THR A 103 31.35 -1.65 -26.51
N PRO A 104 31.46 -2.58 -27.47
CA PRO A 104 31.05 -3.98 -27.26
C PRO A 104 31.68 -4.64 -26.02
N GLU A 105 32.96 -4.38 -25.75
CA GLU A 105 33.69 -4.94 -24.61
C GLU A 105 33.14 -4.40 -23.28
N ILE A 106 32.86 -3.09 -23.23
CA ILE A 106 32.24 -2.45 -22.06
C ILE A 106 30.80 -2.95 -21.89
N ALA A 107 30.06 -3.11 -22.98
CA ALA A 107 28.68 -3.59 -22.96
C ALA A 107 28.56 -4.99 -22.36
N GLN A 108 29.46 -5.92 -22.72
CA GLN A 108 29.48 -7.27 -22.14
C GLN A 108 29.74 -7.22 -20.63
N SER A 109 30.74 -6.44 -20.19
CA SER A 109 31.02 -6.28 -18.76
C SER A 109 29.85 -5.62 -18.01
N ALA A 110 29.24 -4.60 -18.60
CA ALA A 110 28.09 -3.89 -18.04
C ALA A 110 26.86 -4.81 -17.92
N PHE A 111 26.60 -5.63 -18.93
CA PHE A 111 25.51 -6.60 -18.93
C PHE A 111 25.64 -7.61 -17.78
N LEU A 112 26.83 -8.19 -17.59
CA LEU A 112 27.08 -9.12 -16.48
C LEU A 112 26.93 -8.43 -15.12
N LYS A 113 27.37 -7.17 -14.98
CA LYS A 113 27.16 -6.36 -13.77
C LYS A 113 25.69 -6.08 -13.50
N LEU A 114 24.89 -5.83 -14.55
CA LEU A 114 23.45 -5.63 -14.42
C LEU A 114 22.77 -6.92 -13.94
N LEU A 115 23.07 -8.07 -14.55
CA LEU A 115 22.49 -9.36 -14.14
C LEU A 115 22.88 -9.74 -12.70
N ALA A 116 24.10 -9.42 -12.27
CA ALA A 116 24.55 -9.65 -10.90
C ALA A 116 23.97 -8.65 -9.90
N SER A 117 23.38 -7.54 -10.36
CA SER A 117 22.87 -6.50 -9.47
C SER A 117 21.76 -7.05 -8.58
N PRO A 118 21.79 -6.80 -7.27
CA PRO A 118 20.70 -7.14 -6.38
C PRO A 118 19.38 -6.45 -6.72
N ASN A 119 19.28 -5.56 -7.71
CA ASN A 119 18.01 -4.98 -8.16
C ASN A 119 17.42 -5.69 -9.38
N ILE A 120 18.17 -6.60 -10.04
CA ILE A 120 17.80 -7.24 -11.30
C ILE A 120 17.89 -8.77 -11.20
N CYS A 121 18.83 -9.28 -10.40
CA CYS A 121 19.06 -10.72 -10.28
C CYS A 121 17.82 -11.49 -9.82
N SER A 122 17.81 -12.80 -10.09
CA SER A 122 16.69 -13.68 -9.75
C SER A 122 16.26 -13.55 -8.28
N ARG A 123 14.97 -13.36 -8.06
CA ARG A 123 14.31 -13.40 -6.75
C ARG A 123 13.80 -14.79 -6.37
N GLY A 124 14.16 -15.82 -7.13
CA GLY A 124 13.65 -17.19 -6.92
C GLY A 124 13.85 -17.69 -5.49
N TRP A 125 14.91 -17.25 -4.80
CA TRP A 125 15.13 -17.60 -3.40
C TRP A 125 14.04 -17.07 -2.46
N VAL A 126 13.45 -15.90 -2.72
CA VAL A 126 12.36 -15.33 -1.92
C VAL A 126 11.13 -16.22 -2.04
N PHE A 127 10.75 -16.57 -3.26
CA PHE A 127 9.50 -17.30 -3.53
C PHE A 127 9.56 -18.78 -3.14
N ARG A 128 10.75 -19.38 -3.04
CA ARG A 128 10.93 -20.77 -2.59
C ARG A 128 10.50 -21.04 -1.15
N HIS A 129 10.35 -19.99 -0.33
CA HIS A 129 9.89 -20.13 1.05
C HIS A 129 8.35 -20.07 1.17
N ALA A 130 7.62 -19.94 0.05
CA ALA A 130 6.17 -19.88 0.07
C ALA A 130 5.58 -21.26 0.45
N ASP A 131 4.73 -21.26 1.47
CA ASP A 131 4.00 -22.45 1.91
C ASP A 131 3.11 -23.01 0.78
N PRO A 132 3.20 -24.30 0.44
CA PRO A 132 2.29 -24.96 -0.51
C PRO A 132 0.80 -24.74 -0.19
N ALA A 133 0.42 -24.58 1.09
CA ALA A 133 -0.95 -24.29 1.50
C ALA A 133 -1.48 -22.96 0.93
N ASN A 134 -0.59 -22.01 0.64
CA ASN A 134 -0.93 -20.70 0.08
C ASN A 134 -0.99 -20.70 -1.47
N GLN A 135 -0.90 -21.86 -2.10
CA GLN A 135 -0.90 -21.98 -3.57
C GLN A 135 -2.26 -22.35 -4.16
N ALA A 136 -3.28 -22.54 -3.32
CA ALA A 136 -4.64 -22.82 -3.79
C ALA A 136 -5.15 -21.69 -4.70
N GLY A 137 -5.46 -22.03 -5.95
CA GLY A 137 -5.94 -21.07 -6.94
C GLY A 137 -4.85 -20.29 -7.67
N VAL A 138 -3.56 -20.51 -7.40
CA VAL A 138 -2.48 -19.86 -8.18
C VAL A 138 -2.41 -20.48 -9.59
N VAL A 139 -2.55 -19.64 -10.61
CA VAL A 139 -2.44 -20.01 -12.03
C VAL A 139 -1.06 -19.67 -12.59
N VAL A 140 -0.54 -18.49 -12.24
CA VAL A 140 0.82 -18.04 -12.61
C VAL A 140 1.62 -17.86 -11.32
N PRO A 141 2.69 -18.64 -11.11
CA PRO A 141 3.51 -18.53 -9.91
C PRO A 141 4.32 -17.23 -9.88
N PRO A 142 4.81 -16.80 -8.70
CA PRO A 142 5.69 -15.65 -8.58
C PRO A 142 6.96 -15.79 -9.43
N GLY A 143 7.45 -14.67 -9.98
CA GLY A 143 8.67 -14.62 -10.78
C GLY A 143 8.48 -14.18 -12.24
N GLY A 144 7.23 -14.06 -12.69
CA GLY A 144 6.87 -13.33 -13.93
C GLY A 144 6.43 -11.89 -13.66
N ASP A 145 5.87 -11.24 -14.67
CA ASP A 145 5.43 -9.83 -14.63
C ASP A 145 4.24 -9.58 -13.68
N GLY A 146 3.48 -10.61 -13.34
CA GLY A 146 2.39 -10.53 -12.38
C GLY A 146 1.95 -11.91 -11.88
N GLY A 147 1.35 -11.94 -10.68
CA GLY A 147 0.70 -13.14 -10.15
C GLY A 147 -0.72 -13.24 -10.69
N VAL A 148 -1.19 -14.47 -10.98
CA VAL A 148 -2.57 -14.72 -11.42
C VAL A 148 -3.21 -15.76 -10.52
N LEU A 149 -4.37 -15.43 -9.97
CA LEU A 149 -5.20 -16.30 -9.15
C LEU A 149 -6.51 -16.61 -9.87
N SER A 150 -6.97 -17.85 -9.84
CA SER A 150 -8.29 -18.23 -10.34
C SER A 150 -9.37 -17.87 -9.31
N ILE A 151 -10.57 -17.54 -9.80
CA ILE A 151 -11.75 -17.31 -8.96
C ILE A 151 -12.54 -18.63 -8.90
N PRO A 152 -12.63 -19.30 -7.74
CA PRO A 152 -13.34 -20.56 -7.60
C PRO A 152 -14.78 -20.50 -8.12
N GLY A 153 -15.20 -21.56 -8.83
CA GLY A 153 -16.55 -21.63 -9.41
C GLY A 153 -16.76 -20.75 -10.65
N SER A 154 -15.70 -20.21 -11.26
CA SER A 154 -15.79 -19.42 -12.48
C SER A 154 -14.63 -19.72 -13.45
N ASN A 155 -14.73 -19.19 -14.67
CA ASN A 155 -13.65 -19.18 -15.66
C ASN A 155 -12.83 -17.87 -15.64
N LYS A 156 -12.85 -17.13 -14.53
CA LYS A 156 -12.18 -15.84 -14.38
C LYS A 156 -10.93 -15.96 -13.51
N GLY A 157 -9.98 -15.06 -13.71
CA GLY A 157 -8.82 -14.88 -12.86
C GLY A 157 -8.60 -13.42 -12.48
N LEU A 158 -7.88 -13.20 -11.38
CA LEU A 158 -7.41 -11.90 -10.92
C LEU A 158 -5.89 -11.87 -11.06
N SER A 159 -5.38 -10.81 -11.68
CA SER A 159 -3.94 -10.57 -11.78
C SER A 159 -3.53 -9.41 -10.89
N PHE A 160 -2.39 -9.56 -10.22
CA PHE A 160 -1.81 -8.59 -9.32
C PHE A 160 -0.35 -8.38 -9.67
N THR A 161 0.09 -7.14 -9.58
CA THR A 161 1.50 -6.77 -9.68
C THR A 161 1.79 -5.59 -8.76
N VAL A 162 3.07 -5.36 -8.47
CA VAL A 162 3.53 -4.27 -7.63
C VAL A 162 4.80 -3.69 -8.23
N ASP A 163 4.77 -2.39 -8.51
CA ASP A 163 5.85 -1.70 -9.18
C ASP A 163 6.16 -0.37 -8.51
N GLY A 164 7.43 0.02 -8.56
CA GLY A 164 7.90 1.25 -7.96
C GLY A 164 9.39 1.45 -8.16
N ASN A 165 9.76 2.42 -8.99
CA ASN A 165 11.15 2.77 -9.21
C ASN A 165 11.54 4.06 -8.45
N GLY A 166 12.10 3.88 -7.26
CA GLY A 166 12.55 4.98 -6.41
C GLY A 166 13.59 5.89 -7.07
N ARG A 167 14.41 5.38 -8.01
CA ARG A 167 15.39 6.21 -8.74
C ARG A 167 14.71 7.15 -9.72
N TYR A 168 13.69 6.68 -10.44
CA TYR A 168 12.91 7.55 -11.33
C TYR A 168 12.16 8.61 -10.53
N CYS A 169 11.51 8.23 -9.44
CA CYS A 169 10.87 9.20 -8.54
C CYS A 169 11.87 10.20 -7.93
N TYR A 170 13.10 9.78 -7.65
CA TYR A 170 14.16 10.66 -7.15
C TYR A 170 14.64 11.67 -8.21
N LEU A 171 14.79 11.23 -9.46
CA LEU A 171 15.24 12.08 -10.58
C LEU A 171 14.13 13.00 -11.10
N ASP A 172 12.88 12.54 -11.08
CA ASP A 172 11.69 13.31 -11.43
C ASP A 172 10.47 12.68 -10.75
N PRO A 173 9.96 13.25 -9.64
CA PRO A 173 8.82 12.68 -8.92
C PRO A 173 7.55 12.59 -9.77
N TYR A 174 7.30 13.56 -10.65
CA TYR A 174 6.11 13.57 -11.49
C TYR A 174 6.17 12.45 -12.53
N THR A 175 7.27 12.41 -13.29
CA THR A 175 7.47 11.38 -14.31
C THR A 175 7.62 9.99 -13.68
N GLY A 176 8.28 9.89 -12.53
CA GLY A 176 8.40 8.64 -11.76
C GLY A 176 7.05 8.09 -11.30
N GLY A 177 6.14 8.96 -10.83
CA GLY A 177 4.77 8.58 -10.49
C GLY A 177 3.99 8.06 -11.70
N ILE A 178 4.17 8.67 -12.88
CA ILE A 178 3.57 8.16 -14.13
C ILE A 178 4.14 6.79 -14.48
N ILE A 179 5.47 6.64 -14.44
CA ILE A 179 6.15 5.39 -14.82
C ILE A 179 5.72 4.24 -13.90
N ALA A 180 5.60 4.46 -12.59
CA ALA A 180 5.20 3.42 -11.64
C ALA A 180 3.82 2.82 -12.00
N VAL A 181 2.83 3.66 -12.31
CA VAL A 181 1.50 3.20 -12.74
C VAL A 181 1.56 2.54 -14.12
N ALA A 182 2.34 3.10 -15.06
CA ALA A 182 2.47 2.56 -16.40
C ALA A 182 3.17 1.20 -16.44
N GLU A 183 4.17 0.99 -15.58
CA GLU A 183 4.87 -0.29 -15.40
C GLU A 183 3.93 -1.35 -14.85
N ALA A 184 3.20 -1.05 -13.77
CA ALA A 184 2.17 -1.95 -13.22
C ALA A 184 1.09 -2.30 -14.24
N ALA A 185 0.57 -1.31 -14.99
CA ALA A 185 -0.40 -1.58 -16.02
C ALA A 185 0.15 -2.49 -17.14
N ARG A 186 1.40 -2.27 -17.57
CA ARG A 186 2.05 -3.08 -18.61
C ARG A 186 2.27 -4.51 -18.15
N ASN A 187 2.74 -4.68 -16.91
CA ASN A 187 2.95 -5.98 -16.28
C ASN A 187 1.65 -6.80 -16.23
N LEU A 188 0.52 -6.18 -15.85
CA LEU A 188 -0.80 -6.84 -15.89
C LEU A 188 -1.24 -7.18 -17.32
N VAL A 189 -0.96 -6.32 -18.31
CA VAL A 189 -1.29 -6.62 -19.71
C VAL A 189 -0.46 -7.81 -20.23
N CYS A 190 0.80 -7.95 -19.82
CA CYS A 190 1.65 -9.10 -20.17
C CYS A 190 1.09 -10.43 -19.64
N THR A 191 0.31 -10.42 -18.55
CA THR A 191 -0.38 -11.63 -18.05
C THR A 191 -1.70 -11.91 -18.77
N GLY A 192 -2.10 -11.07 -19.73
CA GLY A 192 -3.38 -11.12 -20.42
C GLY A 192 -4.53 -10.47 -19.65
N ALA A 193 -4.25 -9.82 -18.51
CA ALA A 193 -5.27 -9.16 -17.72
C ALA A 193 -5.57 -7.74 -18.24
N LYS A 194 -6.79 -7.27 -17.95
CA LYS A 194 -7.17 -5.86 -18.11
C LYS A 194 -6.97 -5.14 -16.78
N PRO A 195 -6.13 -4.09 -16.69
CA PRO A 195 -6.02 -3.28 -15.47
C PRO A 195 -7.37 -2.67 -15.08
N LEU A 196 -7.79 -2.85 -13.82
CA LEU A 196 -9.09 -2.38 -13.31
C LEU A 196 -8.97 -1.26 -12.29
N ALA A 197 -7.99 -1.37 -11.39
CA ALA A 197 -7.78 -0.44 -10.30
C ALA A 197 -6.30 -0.43 -9.91
N VAL A 198 -5.90 0.62 -9.19
CA VAL A 198 -4.57 0.74 -8.58
C VAL A 198 -4.75 1.10 -7.11
N THR A 199 -3.83 0.62 -6.29
CA THR A 199 -3.63 1.09 -4.92
C THR A 199 -2.20 1.57 -4.81
N ASP A 200 -1.98 2.65 -4.07
CA ASP A 200 -0.66 3.23 -3.86
C ASP A 200 -0.26 3.23 -2.38
N CYS A 201 1.02 2.98 -2.12
CA CYS A 201 1.62 3.06 -0.80
C CYS A 201 2.72 4.14 -0.86
N LEU A 202 2.35 5.39 -0.58
CA LEU A 202 3.26 6.52 -0.65
C LEU A 202 4.27 6.49 0.50
N ASN A 203 5.55 6.33 0.15
CA ASN A 203 6.65 6.30 1.11
C ASN A 203 7.55 7.52 0.90
N LEU A 204 7.34 8.58 1.68
CA LEU A 204 8.09 9.83 1.61
C LEU A 204 8.52 10.31 3.00
N GLY A 205 9.46 11.25 3.03
CA GLY A 205 9.88 11.90 4.27
C GLY A 205 8.82 12.87 4.83
N LYS A 206 9.25 13.63 5.85
CA LYS A 206 8.41 14.63 6.55
C LYS A 206 7.86 15.71 5.60
N PRO A 207 6.53 15.92 5.52
CA PRO A 207 5.90 16.87 4.59
C PRO A 207 6.16 18.35 4.94
N GLU A 208 6.62 18.67 6.15
CA GLU A 208 7.01 20.03 6.54
C GLU A 208 8.26 20.51 5.78
N ASN A 209 9.08 19.58 5.29
CA ASN A 209 10.18 19.92 4.41
C ASN A 209 9.64 20.27 3.01
N LYS A 210 9.79 21.55 2.62
CA LYS A 210 9.30 22.08 1.33
C LYS A 210 9.72 21.25 0.10
N GLY A 211 10.90 20.64 0.16
CA GLY A 211 11.44 19.79 -0.90
C GLY A 211 10.85 18.38 -0.93
N VAL A 212 10.50 17.83 0.24
CA VAL A 212 9.77 16.56 0.34
C VAL A 212 8.31 16.75 -0.01
N TYR A 213 7.69 17.85 0.42
CA TYR A 213 6.33 18.20 0.01
C TYR A 213 6.21 18.39 -1.50
N TYR A 214 7.23 18.96 -2.14
CA TYR A 214 7.33 18.99 -3.60
C TYR A 214 7.31 17.59 -4.20
N GLN A 215 8.13 16.66 -3.68
CA GLN A 215 8.15 15.27 -4.16
C GLN A 215 6.80 14.58 -3.96
N LEU A 216 6.18 14.71 -2.78
CA LEU A 216 4.85 14.15 -2.48
C LEU A 216 3.81 14.65 -3.48
N LYS A 217 3.73 15.98 -3.65
CA LYS A 217 2.78 16.64 -4.54
C LYS A 217 2.97 16.17 -5.99
N GLU A 218 4.21 16.17 -6.47
CA GLU A 218 4.49 15.80 -7.86
C GLU A 218 4.30 14.30 -8.12
N SER A 219 4.67 13.42 -7.19
CA SER A 219 4.40 11.98 -7.30
C SER A 219 2.89 11.69 -7.38
N ILE A 220 2.08 12.28 -6.49
CA ILE A 220 0.61 12.14 -6.52
C ILE A 220 0.04 12.66 -7.84
N ARG A 221 0.52 13.83 -8.32
CA ARG A 221 0.10 14.38 -9.61
C ARG A 221 0.45 13.45 -10.76
N GLY A 222 1.62 12.80 -10.73
CA GLY A 222 2.06 11.84 -11.72
C GLY A 222 1.19 10.58 -11.75
N ILE A 223 0.95 9.98 -10.58
CA ILE A 223 0.05 8.84 -10.40
C ILE A 223 -1.35 9.17 -10.93
N GLY A 224 -1.93 10.29 -10.48
CA GLY A 224 -3.24 10.74 -10.92
C GLY A 224 -3.33 10.99 -12.43
N ARG A 225 -2.27 11.54 -13.03
CA ARG A 225 -2.19 11.73 -14.49
C ARG A 225 -2.23 10.40 -15.24
N ALA A 226 -1.48 9.40 -14.79
CA ALA A 226 -1.45 8.08 -15.40
C ALA A 226 -2.80 7.37 -15.29
N CYS A 227 -3.44 7.42 -14.12
CA CYS A 227 -4.77 6.83 -13.91
C CYS A 227 -5.86 7.46 -14.79
N GLN A 228 -5.75 8.75 -15.13
CA GLN A 228 -6.68 9.44 -16.02
C GLN A 228 -6.51 9.05 -17.51
N GLY A 229 -5.53 8.21 -17.85
CA GLY A 229 -5.26 7.79 -19.24
C GLY A 229 -4.74 8.91 -20.14
N ARG A 230 -4.31 10.05 -19.58
CA ARG A 230 -3.84 11.21 -20.34
C ARG A 230 -2.31 11.19 -20.49
N ILE A 231 -1.69 10.07 -20.82
CA ILE A 231 -0.25 10.09 -21.10
C ILE A 231 -0.11 10.69 -22.52
N GLN A 232 0.21 11.98 -22.61
CA GLN A 232 0.61 12.59 -23.89
C GLN A 232 2.01 12.09 -24.18
N ALA A 233 2.14 11.39 -25.31
CA ALA A 233 3.43 11.05 -25.91
C ALA A 233 4.16 12.32 -26.39
#